data_AF-A0A934AEC4-F1
#
_entry.id   AF-A0A934AEC4-F1
#
_cell.length_a   1.000
_cell.length_b   1.000
_cell.length_c   1.000
_cell.angle_alpha   90.00
_cell.angle_beta   90.00
_cell.angle_gamma   90.00
#
_symmetry.space_group_name_H-M   'P 1'
#
loop_
_entity.id
_entity.type
_entity.pdbx_description
1 polymer ?
#
loop_
_entity_poly.entity_id
_entity_poly.type
_entity_poly.pdbx_seq_one_letter_code
_entity_poly.pdbx_strand_id
1 'polypeptide(L)'
;MAEKGSGRFRSEVRKGLFRIPLSITKEMESWLQSLSNEMKATGGYKLPKSYILRSLINAMMKLKVDVSGVKTEGELEKRFSDAIKHY
;
A
#
# COMPACT_ATOMS: atom_id res chain seq x y z
N MET A 1 0.34 15.78 26.99
CA MET A 1 0.83 14.43 27.37
C MET A 1 1.68 13.93 26.22
N ALA A 2 2.97 13.73 26.45
CA ALA A 2 3.93 13.32 25.43
C ALA A 2 3.68 11.86 25.02
N GLU A 3 3.52 11.60 23.72
CA GLU A 3 3.43 10.26 23.15
C GLU A 3 4.78 9.56 23.30
N LYS A 4 4.85 8.71 24.33
CA LYS A 4 5.95 7.81 24.59
C LYS A 4 6.02 6.74 23.51
N GLY A 5 7.23 6.54 22.99
CA GLY A 5 7.67 5.25 22.49
C GLY A 5 8.01 5.24 21.01
N SER A 6 9.25 5.65 20.71
CA SER A 6 10.01 5.24 19.52
C SER A 6 10.22 3.71 19.51
N GLY A 7 9.14 2.95 19.39
CA GLY A 7 9.18 1.52 19.13
C GLY A 7 9.66 1.30 17.69
N ARG A 8 10.64 0.42 17.49
CA ARG A 8 11.01 -0.03 16.13
C ARG A 8 9.73 -0.38 15.36
N PHE A 9 9.47 0.30 14.25
CA PHE A 9 8.31 0.09 13.35
C PHE A 9 8.07 -1.40 12.98
N ARG A 10 9.11 -2.23 13.09
CA ARG A 10 9.04 -3.69 12.92
C ARG A 10 8.17 -4.42 13.96
N SER A 11 7.82 -3.78 15.08
CA SER A 11 7.12 -4.43 16.20
C SER A 11 5.60 -4.54 15.99
N GLU A 12 5.04 -3.77 15.04
CA GLU A 12 3.60 -3.74 14.74
C GLU A 12 3.16 -4.72 13.64
N VAL A 13 4.09 -5.54 13.13
CA VAL A 13 3.74 -6.52 12.10
C VAL A 13 2.90 -7.64 12.71
N ARG A 14 1.64 -7.70 12.30
CA ARG A 14 0.75 -8.83 12.63
C ARG A 14 1.43 -10.16 12.27
N LYS A 15 1.37 -11.13 13.18
CA LYS A 15 1.82 -12.50 12.96
C LYS A 15 0.82 -13.24 12.04
N GLY A 16 1.28 -14.26 11.32
CA GLY A 16 0.41 -15.09 10.45
C GLY A 16 0.14 -14.51 9.06
N LEU A 17 1.10 -13.80 8.48
CA LEU A 17 0.95 -13.20 7.15
C LEU A 17 1.19 -14.22 6.04
N PHE A 18 0.33 -14.23 5.04
CA PHE A 18 0.52 -15.00 3.82
C PHE A 18 1.46 -14.27 2.86
N ARG A 19 2.43 -15.00 2.29
CA ARG A 19 3.35 -14.47 1.28
C ARG A 19 2.75 -14.67 -0.10
N ILE A 20 2.65 -13.58 -0.84
CA ILE A 20 2.15 -13.58 -2.22
C ILE A 20 3.34 -13.34 -3.15
N PRO A 21 3.63 -14.22 -4.12
CA PRO A 21 4.56 -13.91 -5.20
C PRO A 21 3.87 -12.91 -6.16
N LEU A 22 4.42 -11.70 -6.26
CA LEU A 22 3.90 -10.64 -7.13
C LEU A 22 4.96 -10.29 -8.17
N SER A 23 4.57 -10.37 -9.44
CA SER A 23 5.36 -9.83 -10.56
C SER A 23 4.99 -8.36 -10.72
N ILE A 24 5.99 -7.48 -10.64
CA ILE A 24 5.81 -6.03 -10.86
C ILE A 24 6.76 -5.55 -11.94
N THR A 25 6.37 -4.48 -12.64
CA THR A 25 7.24 -3.83 -13.61
C THR A 25 8.40 -3.11 -12.90
N LYS A 26 9.48 -2.82 -13.64
CA LYS A 26 10.59 -2.00 -13.15
C LYS A 26 10.11 -0.60 -12.71
N GLU A 27 9.12 -0.07 -13.41
CA GLU A 27 8.52 1.23 -13.08
C GLU A 27 7.81 1.20 -11.73
N MET A 28 6.99 0.17 -11.46
CA MET A 28 6.35 -0.02 -10.16
C MET A 28 7.36 -0.19 -9.02
N GLU A 29 8.45 -0.93 -9.26
CA GLU A 29 9.52 -1.11 -8.28
C GLU A 29 10.19 0.24 -7.95
N SER A 30 10.55 1.00 -8.98
CA SER A 30 11.15 2.33 -8.84
C SER A 30 10.21 3.31 -8.12
N TRP A 31 8.92 3.26 -8.42
CA TRP A 31 7.91 4.07 -7.75
C TRP A 31 7.82 3.75 -6.25
N LEU A 32 7.75 2.46 -5.89
CA LEU A 32 7.73 2.01 -4.48
C LEU A 32 8.99 2.45 -3.73
N GLN A 33 10.15 2.37 -4.38
CA GLN A 33 11.42 2.79 -3.79
C GLN A 33 11.47 4.32 -3.59
N SER A 34 10.99 5.08 -4.58
CA SER A 34 10.98 6.54 -4.53
C SER A 34 10.04 7.05 -3.44
N LEU A 35 8.84 6.47 -3.34
CA LEU A 35 7.87 6.75 -2.27
C LEU A 35 8.48 6.51 -0.88
N SER A 36 9.18 5.39 -0.70
CA SER A 36 9.87 5.07 0.56
C SER A 36 11.02 6.05 0.89
N ASN A 37 11.74 6.53 -0.13
CA ASN A 37 12.79 7.52 0.05
C ASN A 37 12.22 8.90 0.41
N GLU A 38 11.12 9.32 -0.23
CA GLU A 38 10.44 10.59 0.03
C GLU A 38 9.90 10.66 1.46
N MET A 39 9.31 9.56 1.96
CA MET A 39 8.89 9.45 3.38
C MET A 39 10.04 9.72 4.33
N LYS A 40 11.24 9.21 4.03
CA LYS A 40 12.43 9.47 4.86
C LYS A 40 12.93 10.92 4.70
N ALA A 41 12.93 11.44 3.48
CA ALA A 41 13.40 12.79 3.18
C ALA A 41 12.55 13.87 3.89
N THR A 42 11.26 13.61 4.06
CA THR A 42 10.29 14.50 4.73
C THR A 42 10.26 14.34 6.26
N GLY A 43 11.23 13.61 6.85
CA GLY A 43 11.35 13.44 8.31
C GLY A 43 10.66 12.20 8.89
N GLY A 44 10.05 11.37 8.03
CA GLY A 44 9.49 10.07 8.41
C GLY A 44 10.50 8.91 8.33
N TYR A 45 9.98 7.69 8.26
CA TYR A 45 10.78 6.47 8.18
C TYR A 45 10.76 5.86 6.79
N LYS A 46 11.87 5.20 6.43
CA LYS A 46 11.95 4.40 5.21
C LYS A 46 11.15 3.11 5.38
N LEU A 47 9.92 3.10 4.87
CA LEU A 47 9.03 1.95 4.96
C LEU A 47 9.45 0.83 4.00
N PRO A 48 9.43 -0.45 4.42
CA PRO A 48 9.61 -1.57 3.50
C PRO A 48 8.47 -1.63 2.47
N LYS A 49 8.79 -2.04 1.24
CA LYS A 49 7.82 -2.16 0.13
C LYS A 49 6.61 -3.02 0.49
N SER A 50 6.81 -4.09 1.26
CA SER A 50 5.72 -4.95 1.73
C SER A 50 4.72 -4.25 2.65
N TYR A 51 5.15 -3.23 3.40
CA TYR A 51 4.26 -2.43 4.25
C TYR A 51 3.50 -1.42 3.42
N ILE A 52 4.17 -0.78 2.46
CA ILE A 52 3.53 0.13 1.50
C ILE A 52 2.41 -0.62 0.77
N LEU A 53 2.74 -1.77 0.16
CA LEU A 53 1.75 -2.60 -0.54
C LEU A 53 0.60 -3.05 0.37
N ARG A 54 0.90 -3.48 1.60
CA ARG A 54 -0.16 -3.86 2.55
C ARG A 54 -1.04 -2.69 2.95
N SER A 55 -0.47 -1.51 3.17
CA SER A 55 -1.22 -0.31 3.50
C SER A 55 -2.14 0.10 2.35
N LEU A 56 -1.65 0.02 1.11
CA LEU A 56 -2.45 0.25 -0.09
C LEU A 56 -3.62 -0.73 -0.17
N ILE A 57 -3.36 -2.05 -0.05
CA ILE A 57 -4.42 -3.07 -0.08
C ILE A 57 -5.45 -2.83 1.03
N ASN A 58 -5.00 -2.54 2.25
CA ASN A 58 -5.90 -2.25 3.38
C ASN A 58 -6.77 -1.00 3.14
N ALA A 59 -6.24 0.02 2.45
CA ALA A 59 -7.01 1.19 2.06
C ALA A 59 -8.03 0.82 0.98
N MET A 60 -7.61 0.07 -0.05
CA MET A 60 -8.48 -0.41 -1.12
C MET A 60 -9.61 -1.31 -0.60
N MET A 61 -9.38 -2.13 0.42
CA MET A 61 -10.43 -2.95 1.04
C MET A 61 -11.56 -2.13 1.70
N LYS A 62 -11.30 -0.86 2.04
CA LYS A 62 -12.30 0.05 2.63
C LYS A 62 -13.12 0.77 1.57
N LEU A 63 -12.54 0.98 0.39
CA LEU A 63 -13.24 1.44 -0.80
C LEU A 63 -14.16 0.30 -1.24
N LYS A 64 -15.47 0.42 -1.00
CA LYS A 64 -16.47 -0.59 -1.40
C LYS A 64 -16.62 -0.61 -2.92
N VAL A 65 -15.60 -1.12 -3.62
CA VAL A 65 -15.51 -1.11 -5.07
C VAL A 65 -16.36 -2.23 -5.64
N ASP A 66 -17.29 -1.89 -6.51
CA ASP A 66 -18.04 -2.88 -7.28
C ASP A 66 -17.15 -3.51 -8.36
N VAL A 67 -16.82 -4.78 -8.17
CA VAL A 67 -16.02 -5.60 -9.09
C VAL A 67 -16.88 -6.49 -9.99
N SER A 68 -18.20 -6.29 -9.97
CA SER A 68 -19.14 -7.10 -10.75
C SER A 68 -18.85 -6.97 -12.25
N GLY A 69 -18.57 -8.12 -12.88
CA GLY A 69 -18.37 -8.21 -14.33
C GLY A 69 -17.03 -7.68 -14.85
N VAL A 70 -16.03 -7.43 -13.99
CA VAL A 70 -14.67 -7.05 -14.42
C VAL A 70 -14.00 -8.20 -15.18
N LYS A 71 -13.46 -7.94 -16.38
CA LYS A 71 -12.82 -8.96 -17.23
C LYS A 71 -11.34 -8.72 -17.47
N THR A 72 -10.87 -7.49 -17.24
CA THR A 72 -9.49 -7.08 -17.51
C THR A 72 -8.88 -6.35 -16.32
N GLU A 73 -7.55 -6.36 -16.24
CA GLU A 73 -6.80 -5.60 -15.24
C GLU A 73 -7.11 -4.10 -15.33
N GLY A 74 -7.12 -3.53 -16.54
CA GLY A 74 -7.42 -2.11 -16.73
C GLY A 74 -8.85 -1.71 -16.33
N GLU A 75 -9.84 -2.60 -16.48
CA GLU A 75 -11.19 -2.35 -15.95
C GLU A 75 -11.19 -2.29 -14.42
N LEU A 76 -10.42 -3.16 -13.76
CA LEU A 76 -10.28 -3.16 -12.31
C LEU A 76 -9.62 -1.86 -11.82
N GLU A 77 -8.55 -1.43 -12.47
CA GLU A 77 -7.85 -0.18 -12.16
C GLU A 77 -8.77 1.04 -12.33
N LYS A 78 -9.62 1.04 -13.35
CA LYS A 78 -10.61 2.08 -13.56
C LYS A 78 -11.64 2.11 -12.43
N ARG A 79 -12.17 0.95 -12.02
CA ARG A 79 -13.11 0.84 -10.88
C ARG A 79 -12.50 1.35 -9.58
N PHE A 80 -11.23 1.03 -9.33
CA PHE A 80 -10.49 1.56 -8.19
C PHE A 80 -10.33 3.08 -8.26
N SER A 81 -9.96 3.61 -9.43
CA SER A 81 -9.81 5.05 -9.63
C SER A 81 -11.12 5.81 -9.44
N ASP A 82 -12.23 5.28 -9.96
CA ASP A 82 -13.56 5.87 -9.78
C ASP A 82 -14.00 5.80 -8.31
N ALA A 83 -13.74 4.69 -7.61
CA ALA A 83 -14.04 4.58 -6.19
C ALA A 83 -13.29 5.62 -5.34
N ILE A 84 -12.02 5.92 -5.66
CA ILE A 84 -11.21 6.91 -4.95
C ILE A 84 -11.79 8.33 -5.12
N LYS A 85 -12.31 8.68 -6.29
CA LYS A 85 -12.91 10.01 -6.54
C LYS A 85 -14.19 10.25 -5.74
N HIS A 86 -14.86 9.18 -5.32
CA HIS A 86 -16.14 9.21 -4.62
C HIS A 86 -16.02 8.86 -3.12
N TYR A 87 -14.80 8.75 -2.60
CA TYR A 87 -14.49 8.45 -1.19
C TYR A 87 -14.11 9.71 -0.42
#